data_AF-A0A929G381-F1
#
_entry.id   AF-A0A929G381-F1
#
_cell.length_a   1.000
_cell.length_b   1.000
_cell.length_c   1.000
_cell.angle_alpha   90.00
_cell.angle_beta   90.00
_cell.angle_gamma   90.00
#
_symmetry.space_group_name_H-M   'P 1'
#
loop_
_entity.id
_entity.type
_entity.pdbx_description
1 polymer ?
#
loop_
_entity_poly.entity_id
_entity_poly.type
_entity_poly.pdbx_seq_one_letter_code
_entity_poly.pdbx_strand_id
1 'polypeptide(L)'
;MKKQIIIIVLIIFFIPSIGLSQNKRKKKKKISSIEQTRITSIKQINNLHNGVLLVRLKTKKMSISALKEIGKNELAHKVEIKQSNLNKEIISAFRDNFDFCPVFFFYSDYSQNIRDKQFDKVVFLNDNLLSDNISTFDNRNFFTAEFGIIEQDTSKYYESYYYEKENSNYERHSKYYGGTNMGFGALIIKSNQFIQLRRPFPYYVRTFDSFPIKRKKSKVVRKMNQRLHKFYNLNH
;
A
#
# COMPACT_ATOMS: atom_id res chain seq x y z
N MET A 1 -82.76 53.48 10.05
CA MET A 1 -82.55 53.50 8.59
C MET A 1 -81.40 52.57 8.22
N LYS A 2 -81.66 51.63 7.27
CA LYS A 2 -80.77 50.79 6.42
C LYS A 2 -79.66 49.97 7.13
N LYS A 3 -79.81 48.66 7.42
CA LYS A 3 -79.74 47.42 6.57
C LYS A 3 -78.43 47.23 5.78
N GLN A 4 -77.63 46.19 6.12
CA GLN A 4 -77.28 45.00 5.28
C GLN A 4 -76.04 44.24 5.84
N ILE A 5 -76.14 42.96 6.26
CA ILE A 5 -75.87 41.68 5.52
C ILE A 5 -74.34 41.44 5.37
N ILE A 6 -73.66 40.52 6.11
CA ILE A 6 -73.67 39.02 6.12
C ILE A 6 -72.48 38.42 5.30
N ILE A 7 -71.80 37.40 5.88
CA ILE A 7 -70.98 36.30 5.26
C ILE A 7 -69.54 36.72 4.82
N ILE A 8 -68.40 36.06 5.14
CA ILE A 8 -67.95 34.64 4.99
C ILE A 8 -66.79 34.32 5.97
N VAL A 9 -66.80 33.10 6.49
CA VAL A 9 -65.73 32.35 7.20
C VAL A 9 -64.59 31.93 6.25
N LEU A 10 -63.31 32.09 6.64
CA LEU A 10 -62.24 31.24 6.08
C LEU A 10 -61.02 31.06 7.01
N ILE A 11 -61.04 29.90 7.71
CA ILE A 11 -59.97 28.91 7.90
C ILE A 11 -58.49 29.37 7.86
N ILE A 12 -57.87 29.30 9.05
CA ILE A 12 -56.57 28.70 9.41
C ILE A 12 -55.66 28.25 8.25
N PHE A 13 -54.41 28.74 8.18
CA PHE A 13 -53.23 27.86 8.04
C PHE A 13 -51.94 28.49 8.58
N PHE A 14 -51.22 27.64 9.29
CA PHE A 14 -49.88 27.73 9.88
C PHE A 14 -48.77 28.41 9.03
N ILE A 15 -47.98 29.26 9.71
CA ILE A 15 -46.50 29.42 9.74
C ILE A 15 -45.73 28.35 8.90
N PRO A 16 -44.68 28.67 8.09
CA PRO A 16 -43.54 29.51 8.48
C PRO A 16 -42.99 30.52 7.47
N SER A 17 -42.37 31.52 8.09
CA SER A 17 -41.37 32.45 7.58
C SER A 17 -40.45 31.87 6.52
N ILE A 18 -40.38 32.59 5.40
CA ILE A 18 -39.36 32.46 4.35
C ILE A 18 -38.02 32.87 4.97
N GLY A 19 -37.38 31.91 5.65
CA GLY A 19 -35.97 31.95 5.99
C GLY A 19 -35.18 31.27 4.89
N LEU A 20 -35.06 31.90 3.71
CA LEU A 20 -34.00 31.56 2.75
C LEU A 20 -32.66 32.03 3.35
N SER A 21 -32.21 31.32 4.39
CA SER A 21 -30.81 31.32 4.76
C SER A 21 -30.07 30.69 3.60
N GLN A 22 -29.57 31.54 2.70
CA GLN A 22 -28.52 31.17 1.77
C GLN A 22 -27.30 30.84 2.61
N ASN A 23 -27.27 29.61 3.11
CA ASN A 23 -26.11 29.00 3.67
C ASN A 23 -25.12 28.90 2.51
N LYS A 24 -24.34 29.96 2.29
CA LYS A 24 -23.10 29.95 1.50
C LYS A 24 -22.11 29.03 2.24
N ARG A 25 -22.43 27.74 2.33
CA ARG A 25 -21.43 26.69 2.49
C ARG A 25 -20.52 26.87 1.28
N LYS A 26 -19.37 27.52 1.49
CA LYS A 26 -18.23 27.46 0.56
C LYS A 26 -18.10 25.97 0.22
N LYS A 27 -18.54 25.56 -0.97
CA LYS A 27 -18.31 24.20 -1.47
C LYS A 27 -16.79 24.05 -1.47
N LYS A 28 -16.23 23.30 -0.51
CA LYS A 28 -14.80 22.95 -0.51
C LYS A 28 -14.54 22.35 -1.90
N LYS A 29 -13.72 23.05 -2.71
CA LYS A 29 -13.37 22.60 -4.06
C LYS A 29 -12.79 21.19 -3.91
N LYS A 30 -13.46 20.19 -4.48
CA LYS A 30 -13.01 18.79 -4.40
C LYS A 30 -11.63 18.71 -5.05
N ILE A 31 -10.61 18.36 -4.26
CA ILE A 31 -9.24 18.19 -4.75
C ILE A 31 -9.26 17.11 -5.83
N SER A 32 -8.54 17.35 -6.93
CA SER A 32 -8.39 16.39 -8.02
C SER A 32 -7.82 15.06 -7.49
N SER A 33 -8.22 13.92 -8.06
CA SER A 33 -7.68 12.61 -7.69
C SER A 33 -6.14 12.55 -7.85
N ILE A 34 -5.60 13.21 -8.87
CA ILE A 34 -4.16 13.31 -9.14
C ILE A 34 -3.48 14.05 -7.98
N GLU A 35 -4.04 15.18 -7.57
CA GLU A 35 -3.50 16.00 -6.49
C GLU A 35 -3.58 15.28 -5.14
N GLN A 36 -4.69 14.59 -4.88
CA GLN A 36 -4.85 13.76 -3.68
C GLN A 36 -3.78 12.65 -3.62
N THR A 37 -3.48 12.03 -4.77
CA THR A 37 -2.47 10.97 -4.86
C THR A 37 -1.06 11.53 -4.63
N ARG A 38 -0.76 12.72 -5.19
CA ARG A 38 0.49 13.44 -4.93
C ARG A 38 0.68 13.76 -3.46
N ILE A 39 -0.31 14.40 -2.82
CA ILE A 39 -0.30 14.74 -1.39
C ILE A 39 -0.07 13.47 -0.54
N THR A 40 -0.77 12.39 -0.89
CA THR A 40 -0.65 11.11 -0.18
C THR A 40 0.75 10.54 -0.30
N SER A 41 1.37 10.56 -1.49
CA SER A 41 2.73 10.08 -1.69
C SER A 41 3.80 10.93 -0.99
N ILE A 42 3.61 12.25 -0.92
CA ILE A 42 4.50 13.15 -0.16
C ILE A 42 4.41 12.80 1.34
N LYS A 43 3.20 12.62 1.87
CA LYS A 43 3.02 12.16 3.26
C LYS A 43 3.66 10.79 3.51
N GLN A 44 3.51 9.86 2.56
CA GLN A 44 4.08 8.51 2.68
C GLN A 44 5.60 8.53 2.71
N ILE A 45 6.26 9.31 1.84
CA ILE A 45 7.73 9.38 1.85
C ILE A 45 8.25 10.00 3.14
N ASN A 46 7.57 11.00 3.69
CA ASN A 46 7.95 11.62 4.96
C ASN A 46 7.76 10.66 6.14
N ASN A 47 6.64 9.93 6.15
CA ASN A 47 6.39 8.92 7.16
C ASN A 47 7.40 7.76 7.11
N LEU A 48 7.89 7.41 5.92
CA LEU A 48 8.92 6.39 5.77
C LEU A 48 10.29 6.92 6.21
N HIS A 49 10.68 8.11 5.76
CA HIS A 49 11.96 8.73 6.12
C HIS A 49 12.12 8.88 7.64
N ASN A 50 11.07 9.36 8.31
CA ASN A 50 11.06 9.55 9.77
C ASN A 50 10.61 8.28 10.53
N GLY A 51 10.41 7.18 9.81
CA GLY A 51 9.90 5.92 10.33
C GLY A 51 10.95 4.82 10.30
N VAL A 52 10.47 3.60 10.12
CA VAL A 52 11.31 2.42 9.95
C VAL A 52 10.78 1.54 8.81
N LEU A 53 11.66 0.75 8.19
CA LEU A 53 11.29 -0.24 7.19
C LEU A 53 11.44 -1.65 7.77
N LEU A 54 10.33 -2.39 7.82
CA LEU A 54 10.33 -3.79 8.23
C LEU A 54 10.41 -4.70 7.00
N VAL A 55 11.55 -5.35 6.82
CA VAL A 55 11.82 -6.26 5.70
C VAL A 55 11.37 -7.67 6.08
N ARG A 56 10.37 -8.16 5.35
CA ARG A 56 9.79 -9.49 5.54
C ARG A 56 10.58 -10.54 4.76
N LEU A 57 11.13 -11.52 5.46
CA LEU A 57 11.90 -12.64 4.93
C LEU A 57 11.02 -13.89 4.82
N LYS A 58 11.08 -14.62 3.69
CA LYS A 58 10.23 -15.80 3.48
C LYS A 58 10.81 -17.02 4.21
N THR A 59 9.96 -17.85 4.80
CA THR A 59 10.36 -19.11 5.47
C THR A 59 10.16 -20.35 4.60
N LYS A 60 9.18 -20.32 3.68
CA LYS A 60 8.71 -21.50 2.93
C LYS A 60 8.28 -22.67 3.81
N LYS A 61 7.91 -22.40 5.07
CA LYS A 61 7.55 -23.41 6.08
C LYS A 61 6.57 -24.47 5.55
N MET A 62 5.47 -24.03 4.91
CA MET A 62 4.47 -24.94 4.33
C MET A 62 5.06 -25.92 3.30
N SER A 63 5.88 -25.44 2.36
CA SER A 63 6.50 -26.31 1.35
C SER A 63 7.51 -27.27 1.96
N ILE A 64 8.26 -26.82 2.97
CA ILE A 64 9.25 -27.64 3.67
C ILE A 64 8.52 -28.73 4.48
N SER A 65 7.46 -28.38 5.21
CA SER A 65 6.63 -29.33 5.96
C SER A 65 6.01 -30.38 5.05
N ALA A 66 5.38 -29.97 3.95
CA ALA A 66 4.78 -30.89 2.99
C ALA A 66 5.79 -31.89 2.40
N LEU A 67 7.04 -31.43 2.11
CA LEU A 67 8.10 -32.32 1.63
C LEU A 67 8.56 -33.33 2.69
N LYS A 68 8.64 -32.91 3.97
CA LYS A 68 8.99 -33.79 5.09
C LYS A 68 7.89 -34.84 5.32
N GLU A 69 6.62 -34.43 5.26
CA GLU A 69 5.47 -35.31 5.44
C GLU A 69 5.41 -36.44 4.40
N ILE A 70 5.82 -36.18 3.15
CA ILE A 70 5.91 -37.20 2.09
C ILE A 70 7.28 -37.92 2.04
N GLY A 71 8.09 -37.81 3.10
CA GLY A 71 9.38 -38.49 3.24
C GLY A 71 10.53 -37.93 2.39
N LYS A 72 10.34 -36.80 1.69
CA LYS A 72 11.36 -36.16 0.83
C LYS A 72 12.29 -35.24 1.64
N ASN A 73 12.94 -35.78 2.66
CA ASN A 73 13.75 -35.03 3.63
C ASN A 73 14.92 -34.28 3.00
N GLU A 74 15.65 -34.89 2.05
CA GLU A 74 16.75 -34.22 1.37
C GLU A 74 16.30 -33.00 0.55
N LEU A 75 15.14 -33.12 -0.11
CA LEU A 75 14.59 -32.02 -0.90
C LEU A 75 14.11 -30.89 0.02
N ALA A 76 13.49 -31.23 1.15
CA ALA A 76 13.12 -30.27 2.18
C ALA A 76 14.35 -29.48 2.68
N HIS A 77 15.44 -30.20 2.99
CA HIS A 77 16.71 -29.60 3.43
C HIS A 77 17.33 -28.68 2.36
N LYS A 78 17.32 -29.09 1.09
CA LYS A 78 17.77 -28.24 -0.04
C LYS A 78 16.95 -26.95 -0.15
N VAL A 79 15.62 -27.03 0.03
CA VAL A 79 14.75 -25.85 0.03
C VAL A 79 15.05 -24.92 1.20
N GLU A 80 15.28 -25.48 2.38
CA GLU A 80 15.63 -24.75 3.61
C GLU A 80 16.95 -23.98 3.47
N ILE A 81 18.03 -24.65 3.04
CA ILE A 81 19.33 -24.00 2.78
C ILE A 81 19.19 -22.88 1.76
N LYS A 82 18.51 -23.15 0.64
CA LYS A 82 18.32 -22.15 -0.42
C LYS A 82 17.56 -20.92 0.09
N GLN A 83 16.54 -21.13 0.93
CA GLN A 83 15.77 -20.04 1.50
C GLN A 83 16.58 -19.24 2.54
N SER A 84 17.35 -19.93 3.38
CA SER A 84 18.26 -19.30 4.34
C SER A 84 19.32 -18.44 3.64
N ASN A 85 19.98 -18.97 2.61
CA ASN A 85 20.98 -18.22 1.83
C ASN A 85 20.37 -16.99 1.14
N LEU A 86 19.16 -17.13 0.57
CA LEU A 86 18.45 -16.00 -0.02
C LEU A 86 18.11 -14.93 1.03
N ASN A 87 17.68 -15.33 2.23
CA ASN A 87 17.36 -14.39 3.31
C ASN A 87 18.61 -13.64 3.78
N LYS A 88 19.77 -14.32 3.90
CA LYS A 88 21.06 -13.68 4.21
C LYS A 88 21.49 -12.69 3.11
N GLU A 89 21.33 -13.05 1.83
CA GLU A 89 21.61 -12.13 0.70
C GLU A 89 20.74 -10.87 0.78
N ILE A 90 19.46 -11.02 1.16
CA ILE A 90 18.56 -9.88 1.34
C ILE A 90 19.04 -8.98 2.49
N ILE A 91 19.39 -9.56 3.64
CA ILE A 91 19.87 -8.76 4.79
C ILE A 91 21.12 -7.97 4.41
N SER A 92 22.16 -8.63 3.90
CA SER A 92 23.39 -7.96 3.45
C SER A 92 23.10 -6.88 2.41
N ALA A 93 22.22 -7.15 1.43
CA ALA A 93 21.86 -6.15 0.44
C ALA A 93 21.28 -4.85 1.05
N PHE A 94 20.48 -4.96 2.12
CA PHE A 94 19.96 -3.81 2.86
C PHE A 94 21.03 -3.14 3.74
N ARG A 95 21.80 -3.91 4.51
CA ARG A 95 22.90 -3.37 5.33
C ARG A 95 23.88 -2.54 4.51
N ASP A 96 24.24 -3.03 3.32
CA ASP A 96 25.28 -2.43 2.49
C ASP A 96 24.81 -1.30 1.57
N ASN A 97 23.50 -1.20 1.29
CA ASN A 97 22.99 -0.31 0.22
C ASN A 97 21.75 0.52 0.58
N PHE A 98 21.25 0.45 1.81
CA PHE A 98 20.03 1.14 2.23
C PHE A 98 20.26 1.99 3.48
N ASP A 99 20.14 3.30 3.32
CA ASP A 99 20.35 4.31 4.37
C ASP A 99 19.18 5.30 4.49
N PHE A 100 18.09 5.09 3.75
CA PHE A 100 16.95 6.02 3.74
C PHE A 100 16.21 6.12 5.08
N CYS A 101 16.15 5.03 5.84
CA CYS A 101 15.60 4.96 7.20
C CYS A 101 16.12 3.68 7.89
N PRO A 102 15.98 3.52 9.22
CA PRO A 102 16.32 2.29 9.91
C PRO A 102 15.57 1.07 9.37
N VAL A 103 16.26 -0.06 9.29
CA VAL A 103 15.75 -1.32 8.72
C VAL A 103 15.80 -2.44 9.75
N PHE A 104 14.71 -3.18 9.85
CA PHE A 104 14.60 -4.38 10.69
C PHE A 104 14.08 -5.56 9.89
N PHE A 105 14.51 -6.76 10.24
CA PHE A 105 14.16 -7.97 9.51
C PHE A 105 13.32 -8.90 10.37
N PHE A 106 12.33 -9.55 9.77
CA PHE A 106 11.48 -10.52 10.46
C PHE A 106 11.00 -11.60 9.50
N TYR A 107 10.69 -12.77 10.02
CA TYR A 107 10.13 -13.86 9.20
C TYR A 107 8.68 -13.64 8.82
N SER A 108 8.31 -14.16 7.66
CA SER A 108 6.96 -14.07 7.07
C SER A 108 5.85 -14.62 7.94
N ASP A 109 6.19 -15.45 8.92
CA ASP A 109 5.28 -16.12 9.84
C ASP A 109 4.71 -15.13 10.88
N TYR A 110 5.44 -14.04 11.18
CA TYR A 110 5.00 -12.99 12.09
C TYR A 110 4.16 -11.89 11.43
N SER A 111 3.75 -12.07 10.16
CA SER A 111 2.99 -11.05 9.44
C SER A 111 1.71 -10.61 10.13
N GLN A 112 1.01 -11.52 10.81
CA GLN A 112 -0.20 -11.18 11.55
C GLN A 112 0.13 -10.31 12.78
N ASN A 113 1.13 -10.71 13.57
CA ASN A 113 1.59 -9.93 14.72
C ASN A 113 2.04 -8.51 14.31
N ILE A 114 2.73 -8.37 13.17
CA ILE A 114 3.10 -7.06 12.63
C ILE A 114 1.87 -6.21 12.26
N ARG A 115 0.84 -6.79 11.61
CA ARG A 115 -0.42 -6.06 11.29
C ARG A 115 -1.12 -5.57 12.56
N ASP A 116 -1.15 -6.44 13.56
CA ASP A 116 -1.83 -6.24 14.83
C ASP A 116 -0.97 -5.42 15.83
N LYS A 117 0.24 -5.02 15.41
CA LYS A 117 1.22 -4.26 16.21
C LYS A 117 1.63 -4.96 17.52
N GLN A 118 1.57 -6.29 17.54
CA GLN A 118 2.03 -7.14 18.64
C GLN A 118 3.54 -7.40 18.50
N PHE A 119 4.36 -6.34 18.57
CA PHE A 119 5.80 -6.43 18.32
C PHE A 119 6.55 -7.24 19.39
N ASP A 120 6.01 -7.30 20.60
CA ASP A 120 6.46 -8.15 21.70
C ASP A 120 6.48 -9.65 21.35
N LYS A 121 5.65 -10.05 20.38
CA LYS A 121 5.56 -11.44 19.89
C LYS A 121 6.40 -11.70 18.64
N VAL A 122 7.14 -10.70 18.15
CA VAL A 122 7.91 -10.80 16.91
C VAL A 122 9.39 -10.96 17.22
N VAL A 123 9.99 -11.99 16.62
CA VAL A 123 11.45 -12.14 16.63
C VAL A 123 12.02 -11.35 15.47
N PHE A 124 12.72 -10.25 15.79
CA PHE A 124 13.54 -9.54 14.83
C PHE A 124 14.88 -10.25 14.64
N LEU A 125 15.45 -10.11 13.44
CA LEU A 125 16.58 -10.93 13.00
C LEU A 125 17.83 -10.08 12.75
N ASN A 126 18.96 -10.59 13.20
CA ASN A 126 20.28 -10.08 12.86
C ASN A 126 20.79 -10.67 11.54
N ASP A 127 22.02 -10.31 11.17
CA ASP A 127 22.64 -10.67 9.89
C ASP A 127 22.83 -12.20 9.70
N ASN A 128 22.83 -12.94 10.80
CA ASN A 128 22.95 -14.41 10.80
C ASN A 128 21.60 -15.14 10.84
N LEU A 129 20.48 -14.42 10.72
CA LEU A 129 19.11 -14.94 10.87
C LEU A 129 18.79 -15.45 12.28
N LEU A 130 19.52 -14.96 13.28
CA LEU A 130 19.27 -15.25 14.69
C LEU A 130 18.48 -14.11 15.31
N SER A 131 17.85 -14.39 16.46
CA SER A 131 17.14 -13.36 17.24
C SER A 131 18.07 -12.20 17.54
N ASP A 132 17.59 -11.00 17.26
CA ASP A 132 18.23 -9.74 17.62
C ASP A 132 17.53 -9.17 18.86
N ASN A 133 18.26 -8.46 19.71
CA ASN A 133 17.74 -7.88 20.95
C ASN A 133 17.03 -6.54 20.66
N ILE A 134 16.02 -6.59 19.78
CA ILE A 134 15.21 -5.42 19.41
C ILE A 134 13.84 -5.60 20.05
N SER A 135 13.59 -4.86 21.12
CA SER A 135 12.33 -4.96 21.85
C SER A 135 11.21 -4.19 21.13
N THR A 136 11.50 -2.99 20.58
CA THR A 136 10.57 -2.18 19.78
C THR A 136 11.33 -1.13 18.94
N PHE A 137 10.61 -0.35 18.11
CA PHE A 137 11.14 0.82 17.38
C PHE A 137 10.49 2.14 17.80
N ASP A 138 10.21 2.30 19.10
CA ASP A 138 9.73 3.53 19.73
C ASP A 138 8.41 4.09 19.16
N ASN A 139 7.49 3.21 18.78
CA ASN A 139 6.20 3.58 18.17
C ASN A 139 6.31 4.43 16.88
N ARG A 140 7.49 4.47 16.24
CA ARG A 140 7.66 5.13 14.95
C ARG A 140 6.72 4.54 13.90
N ASN A 141 6.34 5.36 12.92
CA ASN A 141 5.62 4.86 11.75
C ASN A 141 6.48 3.80 11.06
N PHE A 142 5.84 2.78 10.51
CA PHE A 142 6.55 1.75 9.76
C PHE A 142 5.87 1.42 8.44
N PHE A 143 6.71 1.03 7.49
CA PHE A 143 6.30 0.39 6.25
C PHE A 143 6.91 -1.00 6.22
N THR A 144 6.41 -1.84 5.32
CA THR A 144 6.95 -3.17 5.12
C THR A 144 7.59 -3.26 3.74
N ALA A 145 8.62 -4.08 3.59
CA ALA A 145 9.19 -4.41 2.29
C ALA A 145 9.36 -5.92 2.13
N GLU A 146 9.19 -6.43 0.91
CA GLU A 146 9.51 -7.82 0.60
C GLU A 146 9.96 -7.97 -0.85
N PHE A 147 10.79 -8.99 -1.09
CA PHE A 147 10.99 -9.52 -2.43
C PHE A 147 9.81 -10.44 -2.77
N GLY A 148 9.06 -10.10 -3.81
CA GLY A 148 7.83 -10.79 -4.18
C GLY A 148 7.38 -10.46 -5.60
N ILE A 149 6.16 -10.87 -5.92
CA ILE A 149 5.50 -10.52 -7.18
C ILE A 149 4.69 -9.26 -6.95
N ILE A 150 4.79 -8.29 -7.87
CA ILE A 150 4.00 -7.07 -7.81
C ILE A 150 2.52 -7.40 -8.07
N GLU A 151 1.63 -6.79 -7.30
CA GLU A 151 0.20 -6.81 -7.57
C GLU A 151 -0.13 -5.78 -8.66
N GLN A 152 -1.13 -6.08 -9.49
CA GLN A 152 -1.51 -5.20 -10.60
C GLN A 152 -1.96 -3.85 -10.05
N ASP A 153 -1.36 -2.77 -10.56
CA ASP A 153 -1.73 -1.40 -10.18
C ASP A 153 -3.08 -1.07 -10.81
N THR A 154 -4.16 -1.39 -10.12
CA THR A 154 -5.50 -1.24 -10.70
C THR A 154 -5.92 0.22 -10.92
N SER A 155 -5.11 1.20 -10.49
CA SER A 155 -5.39 2.62 -10.72
C SER A 155 -5.33 3.05 -12.19
N LYS A 156 -4.57 2.34 -13.04
CA LYS A 156 -4.53 2.58 -14.49
C LYS A 156 -5.76 2.06 -15.25
N TYR A 157 -6.67 1.33 -14.61
CA TYR A 157 -7.92 0.86 -15.24
C TYR A 157 -9.03 1.91 -15.26
N TYR A 158 -8.81 3.08 -14.68
CA TYR A 158 -9.79 4.14 -14.63
C TYR A 158 -9.29 5.32 -15.44
N GLU A 159 -9.60 5.35 -16.74
CA GLU A 159 -9.07 6.40 -17.63
C GLU A 159 -10.13 7.32 -18.24
N SER A 160 -11.40 6.93 -18.37
CA SER A 160 -12.47 7.90 -18.67
C SER A 160 -13.86 7.31 -18.49
N TYR A 161 -14.84 8.20 -18.25
CA TYR A 161 -16.24 7.92 -18.51
C TYR A 161 -16.54 8.25 -19.97
N TYR A 162 -17.31 7.40 -20.64
CA TYR A 162 -18.01 7.80 -21.86
C TYR A 162 -19.52 7.69 -21.62
N TYR A 163 -20.28 8.52 -22.33
CA TYR A 163 -21.74 8.56 -22.25
C TYR A 163 -22.29 7.85 -23.47
N GLU A 164 -23.03 6.77 -23.24
CA GLU A 164 -23.77 6.08 -24.29
C GLU A 164 -25.23 6.49 -24.18
N LYS A 165 -25.84 6.87 -25.31
CA LYS A 165 -27.22 7.39 -25.34
C LYS A 165 -28.15 6.23 -25.66
N GLU A 166 -28.93 5.81 -24.67
CA GLU A 166 -30.02 4.86 -24.86
C GLU A 166 -31.32 5.50 -24.35
N ASN A 167 -32.34 5.55 -25.21
CA ASN A 167 -33.70 6.01 -24.88
C ASN A 167 -33.77 7.32 -24.07
N SER A 168 -33.06 8.35 -24.55
CA SER A 168 -33.02 9.71 -23.98
C SER A 168 -32.33 9.86 -22.61
N ASN A 169 -31.70 8.81 -22.10
CA ASN A 169 -30.86 8.84 -20.91
C ASN A 169 -29.38 8.64 -21.27
N TYR A 170 -28.49 9.28 -20.52
CA TYR A 170 -27.05 9.10 -20.64
C TYR A 170 -26.59 8.11 -19.57
N GLU A 171 -26.23 6.89 -19.97
CA GLU A 171 -25.63 5.93 -19.06
C GLU A 171 -24.11 6.08 -19.04
N ARG A 172 -23.54 5.99 -17.83
CA ARG A 172 -22.12 6.20 -17.57
C ARG A 172 -21.39 4.87 -17.61
N HIS A 173 -20.70 4.59 -18.71
CA HIS A 173 -19.93 3.37 -18.86
C HIS A 173 -18.45 3.58 -18.52
N SER A 174 -17.85 2.61 -17.83
CA SER A 174 -16.42 2.56 -17.51
C SER A 174 -15.69 1.70 -18.54
N LYS A 175 -14.68 2.27 -19.20
CA LYS A 175 -13.89 1.57 -20.22
C LYS A 175 -12.70 0.84 -19.57
N TYR A 176 -12.70 -0.48 -19.62
CA TYR A 176 -11.59 -1.32 -19.13
C TYR A 176 -10.72 -1.77 -20.31
N TYR A 177 -9.47 -1.31 -20.39
CA TYR A 177 -8.50 -1.90 -21.32
C TYR A 177 -7.85 -3.13 -20.67
N GLY A 178 -8.19 -4.32 -21.17
CA GLY A 178 -7.63 -5.60 -20.73
C GLY A 178 -6.19 -5.78 -21.17
N GLY A 179 -5.23 -5.45 -20.28
CA GLY A 179 -3.82 -5.78 -20.46
C GLY A 179 -3.45 -7.11 -19.80
N THR A 180 -2.54 -7.86 -20.43
CA THR A 180 -2.08 -9.18 -19.96
C THR A 180 -1.51 -9.14 -18.53
N ASN A 181 -2.02 -10.05 -17.70
CA ASN A 181 -1.77 -10.17 -16.28
C ASN A 181 -0.41 -10.86 -15.99
N MET A 182 0.70 -10.18 -16.26
CA MET A 182 2.04 -10.72 -15.99
C MET A 182 2.63 -10.07 -14.75
N GLY A 183 2.32 -10.63 -13.58
CA GLY A 183 3.03 -10.33 -12.34
C GLY A 183 4.53 -10.58 -12.52
N PHE A 184 5.38 -9.66 -12.06
CA PHE A 184 6.83 -9.78 -12.16
C PHE A 184 7.50 -9.64 -10.78
N GLY A 185 8.67 -10.27 -10.65
CA GLY A 185 9.50 -10.16 -9.46
C GLY A 185 10.02 -8.75 -9.19
N ALA A 186 9.89 -8.29 -7.95
CA ALA A 186 10.34 -6.99 -7.49
C ALA A 186 10.69 -7.00 -5.99
N LEU A 187 11.50 -6.03 -5.57
CA LEU A 187 11.43 -5.52 -4.20
C LEU A 187 10.28 -4.52 -4.14
N ILE A 188 9.36 -4.71 -3.19
CA ILE A 188 8.11 -3.95 -3.08
C ILE A 188 8.01 -3.37 -1.67
N ILE A 189 7.70 -2.07 -1.57
CA ILE A 189 7.34 -1.38 -0.32
C ILE A 189 5.82 -1.33 -0.22
N LYS A 190 5.31 -1.69 0.95
CA LYS A 190 3.90 -1.83 1.31
C LYS A 190 3.63 -1.03 2.59
N SER A 191 2.37 -0.71 2.84
CA SER A 191 1.96 -0.10 4.11
C SER A 191 2.20 -1.02 5.30
N ASN A 192 1.96 -0.51 6.51
CA ASN A 192 1.91 -1.31 7.74
C ASN A 192 0.86 -2.45 7.73
N GLN A 193 -0.10 -2.40 6.81
CA GLN A 193 -1.11 -3.44 6.61
C GLN A 193 -0.77 -4.38 5.43
N PHE A 194 0.49 -4.38 4.96
CA PHE A 194 0.95 -5.17 3.80
C PHE A 194 0.20 -4.85 2.49
N ILE A 195 -0.38 -3.65 2.38
CA ILE A 195 -1.04 -3.18 1.16
C ILE A 195 0.00 -2.52 0.26
N GLN A 196 0.07 -2.93 -1.00
CA GLN A 196 0.97 -2.32 -1.99
C GLN A 196 0.65 -0.84 -2.18
N LEU A 197 1.68 0.00 -2.08
CA LEU A 197 1.55 1.43 -2.34
C LEU A 197 1.38 1.70 -3.84
N ARG A 198 1.04 2.94 -4.20
CA ARG A 198 0.80 3.34 -5.60
C ARG A 198 1.66 4.53 -5.98
N ARG A 199 1.77 4.77 -7.29
CA ARG A 199 2.41 5.98 -7.82
C ARG A 199 1.71 7.23 -7.26
N PRO A 200 2.42 8.37 -7.13
CA PRO A 200 3.80 8.61 -7.54
C PRO A 200 4.89 8.12 -6.57
N PHE A 201 4.53 7.61 -5.38
CA PHE A 201 5.52 7.02 -4.45
C PHE A 201 6.35 5.91 -5.15
N PRO A 202 7.69 5.86 -4.94
CA PRO A 202 8.55 4.85 -5.56
C PRO A 202 8.43 3.49 -4.83
N TYR A 203 7.32 2.78 -5.05
CA TYR A 203 6.99 1.58 -4.25
C TYR A 203 7.64 0.27 -4.70
N TYR A 204 8.31 0.21 -5.84
CA TYR A 204 8.95 -1.04 -6.27
C TYR A 204 10.20 -0.85 -7.15
N VAL A 205 11.04 -1.89 -7.16
CA VAL A 205 12.14 -2.08 -8.12
C VAL A 205 12.14 -3.52 -8.62
N ARG A 206 12.06 -3.70 -9.95
CA ARG A 206 12.08 -5.03 -10.58
C ARG A 206 13.38 -5.79 -10.32
N THR A 207 13.26 -7.08 -10.04
CA THR A 207 14.39 -8.04 -9.94
C THR A 207 14.78 -8.60 -11.30
N PHE A 208 13.84 -8.63 -12.26
CA PHE A 208 14.00 -9.32 -13.55
C PHE A 208 14.21 -10.83 -13.40
N ASP A 209 13.62 -11.44 -12.36
CA ASP A 209 13.76 -12.88 -12.07
C ASP A 209 13.19 -13.78 -13.20
N SER A 210 12.33 -13.24 -14.05
CA SER A 210 11.76 -13.90 -15.24
C SER A 210 12.69 -13.93 -16.46
N PHE A 211 13.87 -13.30 -16.38
CA PHE A 211 14.88 -13.27 -17.45
C PHE A 211 16.11 -14.12 -17.07
N PRO A 212 16.89 -14.63 -18.04
CA PRO A 212 18.08 -15.45 -17.78
C PRO A 212 19.13 -14.73 -16.93
N ILE A 213 19.20 -13.39 -17.01
CA ILE A 213 20.10 -12.57 -16.21
C ILE A 213 19.31 -11.91 -15.08
N LYS A 214 19.43 -12.47 -13.88
CA LYS A 214 18.77 -11.95 -12.68
C LYS A 214 19.56 -10.80 -12.08
N ARG A 215 18.87 -9.77 -11.59
CA ARG A 215 19.53 -8.68 -10.87
C ARG A 215 19.86 -9.14 -9.45
N LYS A 216 21.15 -9.02 -9.07
CA LYS A 216 21.60 -9.20 -7.68
C LYS A 216 20.76 -8.37 -6.71
N LYS A 217 20.46 -8.91 -5.53
CA LYS A 217 19.59 -8.22 -4.54
C LYS A 217 20.17 -6.88 -4.12
N SER A 218 21.49 -6.78 -3.93
CA SER A 218 22.21 -5.52 -3.66
C SER A 218 21.90 -4.42 -4.67
N LYS A 219 21.89 -4.74 -5.98
CA LYS A 219 21.56 -3.77 -7.04
C LYS A 219 20.08 -3.37 -7.04
N VAL A 220 19.18 -4.26 -6.62
CA VAL A 220 17.74 -3.94 -6.47
C VAL A 220 17.55 -2.98 -5.29
N VAL A 221 18.14 -3.30 -4.13
CA VAL A 221 18.05 -2.50 -2.92
C VAL A 221 18.67 -1.12 -3.12
N ARG A 222 19.88 -1.03 -3.69
CA ARG A 222 20.54 0.25 -4.02
C ARG A 222 19.65 1.14 -4.89
N LYS A 223 19.03 0.55 -5.92
CA LYS A 223 18.11 1.28 -6.81
C LYS A 223 16.85 1.76 -6.08
N MET A 224 16.36 0.97 -5.12
CA MET A 224 15.22 1.38 -4.29
C MET A 224 15.61 2.58 -3.42
N ASN A 225 16.73 2.46 -2.72
CA ASN A 225 17.27 3.52 -1.86
C ASN A 225 17.45 4.84 -2.63
N GLN A 226 18.10 4.78 -3.81
CA GLN A 226 18.27 5.93 -4.70
C GLN A 226 16.94 6.57 -5.14
N ARG A 227 15.91 5.75 -5.42
CA ARG A 227 14.59 6.25 -5.81
C ARG A 227 13.86 6.94 -4.66
N LEU A 228 14.00 6.42 -3.44
CA LEU A 228 13.43 7.01 -2.23
C LEU A 228 14.08 8.37 -1.94
N HIS A 229 15.41 8.44 -1.89
CA HIS A 229 16.15 9.70 -1.72
C HIS A 229 15.81 10.72 -2.81
N LYS A 230 15.84 10.30 -4.08
CA LYS A 230 15.46 11.18 -5.20
C LYS A 230 14.04 11.71 -5.05
N PHE A 231 13.09 10.85 -4.68
CA PHE A 231 11.69 11.28 -4.52
C PHE A 231 11.53 12.22 -3.31
N TYR A 232 12.21 11.94 -2.19
CA TYR A 232 12.19 12.79 -1.00
C TYR A 232 12.75 14.19 -1.29
N ASN A 233 13.95 14.26 -1.90
CA ASN A 233 14.64 15.52 -2.23
C ASN A 233 13.94 16.36 -3.32
N LEU A 234 13.09 15.76 -4.15
CA LEU A 234 12.29 16.51 -5.13
C LEU A 234 11.04 17.16 -4.52
N ASN A 235 10.71 16.83 -3.27
CA ASN A 235 9.50 17.30 -2.59
C ASN A 235 9.82 18.02 -1.26
N HIS A 236 11.09 18.35 -0.99
CA HIS A 236 11.59 19.20 0.09
C HIS A 236 12.63 20.16 -0.50
#